data_AF-A0A7K3NHR6-F1
#
_entry.id   AF-A0A7K3NHR6-F1
#
_cell.length_a   1.000
_cell.length_b   1.000
_cell.length_c   1.000
_cell.angle_alpha   90.00
_cell.angle_beta   90.00
_cell.angle_gamma   90.00
#
_symmetry.space_group_name_H-M   'P 1'
#
loop_
_entity.id
_entity.type
_entity.pdbx_description
1 polymer ?
#
loop_
_entity_poly.entity_id
_entity_poly.type
_entity_poly.pdbx_seq_one_letter_code
_entity_poly.pdbx_strand_id
1 'polypeptide(L)'
;MLLALFLILVAGSAQAAGLVVDHTSVGTFATIPQSAFTAARQKTVAWYTHTSHGSQLYQGLTMLADEGYAIPPGFTDNYDTDLGNANWDTLTRTWLDAHPAATLVMWSWCGQLSWMSDAEVDAYLAKMQALETEYPGVDFVYMTGHLDGSGPSGTLYENNDRIRAFCRTNGKVLFDFADIESYNPDGTYFPDGSDACEWCQTWCEGHTCPTNCTTSYGDCAHSHCFNCYRKGQATWYLLAKLAGWNPAGTVPVNATLLLLE
;
A
#
# COMPACT_ATOMS: atom_id res chain seq x y z
N MET A 1 4.55 58.75 -18.85
CA MET A 1 4.50 57.62 -17.90
C MET A 1 3.80 56.46 -18.59
N LEU A 2 4.56 55.48 -19.11
CA LEU A 2 3.99 54.21 -19.57
C LEU A 2 3.93 53.27 -18.36
N LEU A 3 2.73 52.81 -18.00
CA LEU A 3 2.54 51.74 -17.02
C LEU A 3 2.78 50.41 -17.74
N ALA A 4 3.86 49.70 -17.39
CA ALA A 4 4.08 48.32 -17.81
C ALA A 4 3.27 47.40 -16.87
N LEU A 5 2.26 46.72 -17.42
CA LEU A 5 1.48 45.72 -16.70
C LEU A 5 2.27 44.40 -16.73
N PHE A 6 2.91 44.05 -15.60
CA PHE A 6 3.53 42.74 -15.43
C PHE A 6 2.43 41.70 -15.16
N LEU A 7 2.19 40.82 -16.13
CA LEU A 7 1.35 39.64 -15.95
C LEU A 7 2.17 38.59 -15.19
N ILE A 8 1.90 38.40 -13.90
CA ILE A 8 2.48 37.29 -13.13
C ILE A 8 1.70 36.03 -13.51
N LEU A 9 2.30 35.20 -14.35
CA LEU A 9 1.85 33.82 -14.58
C LEU A 9 2.13 33.02 -13.31
N VAL A 10 1.11 32.83 -12.48
CA VAL A 10 1.13 31.83 -11.41
C VAL A 10 0.98 30.48 -12.09
N ALA A 11 2.09 29.79 -12.36
CA ALA A 11 2.06 28.40 -12.77
C ALA A 11 1.54 27.59 -11.57
N GLY A 12 0.27 27.19 -11.61
CA GLY A 12 -0.24 26.17 -10.71
C GLY A 12 0.50 24.87 -10.98
N SER A 13 1.32 24.43 -10.04
CA SER A 13 1.88 23.08 -10.06
C SER A 13 0.73 22.09 -10.03
N ALA A 14 0.53 21.36 -11.13
CA ALA A 14 -0.30 20.17 -11.11
C ALA A 14 0.37 19.18 -10.14
N GLN A 15 -0.21 19.02 -8.94
CA GLN A 15 0.20 18.00 -7.99
C GLN A 15 0.13 16.65 -8.72
N ALA A 16 1.23 15.90 -8.77
CA ALA A 16 1.18 14.52 -9.24
C ALA A 16 0.14 13.77 -8.39
N ALA A 17 -0.84 13.14 -9.04
CA ALA A 17 -1.85 12.35 -8.35
C ALA A 17 -1.14 11.17 -7.65
N GLY A 18 -1.31 11.07 -6.34
CA GLY A 18 -0.79 9.94 -5.57
C GLY A 18 -1.48 8.62 -5.97
N LEU A 19 -0.86 7.50 -5.59
CA LEU A 19 -1.42 6.16 -5.78
C LEU A 19 -2.00 5.68 -4.44
N VAL A 20 -3.30 5.45 -4.36
CA VAL A 20 -3.95 4.84 -3.20
C VAL A 20 -4.33 3.40 -3.56
N VAL A 21 -3.89 2.46 -2.72
CA VAL A 21 -4.17 1.03 -2.84
C VAL A 21 -5.06 0.63 -1.66
N ASP A 22 -6.35 0.51 -1.93
CA ASP A 22 -7.43 0.36 -0.95
C ASP A 22 -8.38 -0.79 -1.36
N HIS A 23 -9.57 -0.91 -0.74
CA HIS A 23 -10.52 -1.97 -1.09
C HIS A 23 -10.96 -1.97 -2.56
N THR A 24 -10.94 -0.82 -3.24
CA THR A 24 -11.31 -0.72 -4.68
C THR A 24 -10.24 -1.33 -5.58
N SER A 25 -8.99 -1.29 -5.12
CA SER A 25 -7.85 -1.90 -5.82
C SER A 25 -7.96 -3.42 -5.86
N VAL A 26 -8.53 -4.02 -4.80
CA VAL A 26 -8.82 -5.47 -4.72
C VAL A 26 -9.75 -5.89 -5.85
N GLY A 27 -10.84 -5.16 -6.08
CA GLY A 27 -11.80 -5.43 -7.16
C GLY A 27 -11.22 -5.30 -8.57
N THR A 28 -10.08 -4.63 -8.70
CA THR A 28 -9.40 -4.40 -9.99
C THR A 28 -8.38 -5.50 -10.32
N PHE A 29 -8.03 -6.36 -9.35
CA PHE A 29 -7.03 -7.43 -9.51
C PHE A 29 -7.29 -8.33 -10.73
N ALA A 30 -8.55 -8.73 -10.94
CA ALA A 30 -8.94 -9.60 -12.06
C ALA A 30 -8.71 -8.97 -13.45
N THR A 31 -8.47 -7.65 -13.52
CA THR A 31 -8.21 -6.91 -14.76
C THR A 31 -6.72 -6.73 -15.07
N ILE A 32 -5.82 -7.13 -14.16
CA ILE A 32 -4.37 -7.04 -14.37
C ILE A 32 -3.98 -8.02 -15.51
N PRO A 33 -3.43 -7.55 -16.63
CA PRO A 33 -3.02 -8.44 -17.71
C PRO A 33 -1.74 -9.20 -17.34
N GLN A 34 -1.53 -10.38 -17.92
CA GLN A 34 -0.33 -11.19 -17.70
C GLN A 34 0.98 -10.42 -17.94
N SER A 35 0.99 -9.48 -18.90
CA SER A 35 2.15 -8.63 -19.17
C SER A 35 2.50 -7.71 -17.99
N ALA A 36 1.50 -7.22 -17.24
CA ALA A 36 1.71 -6.39 -16.06
C ALA A 36 2.26 -7.22 -14.89
N PHE A 37 1.77 -8.44 -14.69
CA PHE A 37 2.38 -9.38 -13.72
C PHE A 37 3.85 -9.63 -14.05
N THR A 38 4.17 -9.92 -15.31
CA THR A 38 5.57 -10.13 -15.75
C THR A 38 6.44 -8.90 -15.53
N ALA A 39 5.96 -7.70 -15.90
CA ALA A 39 6.69 -6.45 -15.70
C ALA A 39 6.94 -6.15 -14.21
N ALA A 40 5.93 -6.35 -13.36
CA ALA A 40 6.06 -6.22 -11.91
C ALA A 40 7.10 -7.18 -11.35
N ARG A 41 7.03 -8.47 -11.71
CA ARG A 41 8.02 -9.47 -11.25
C ARG A 41 9.46 -9.14 -11.65
N GLN A 42 9.67 -8.51 -12.81
CA GLN A 42 10.99 -8.10 -13.28
C GLN A 42 11.49 -6.82 -12.61
N LYS A 43 10.59 -5.86 -12.34
CA LYS A 43 10.95 -4.57 -11.74
C LYS A 43 11.18 -4.68 -10.23
N THR A 44 10.37 -5.46 -9.52
CA THR A 44 10.34 -5.42 -8.05
C THR A 44 11.61 -5.98 -7.42
N VAL A 45 12.36 -5.07 -6.80
CA VAL A 45 13.36 -5.33 -5.76
C VAL A 45 12.94 -4.51 -4.55
N ALA A 46 12.46 -5.19 -3.51
CA ALA A 46 11.75 -4.58 -2.40
C ALA A 46 12.46 -4.82 -1.07
N TRP A 47 12.53 -3.77 -0.27
CA TRP A 47 12.62 -3.90 1.18
C TRP A 47 11.20 -3.82 1.72
N TYR A 48 10.59 -4.98 1.96
CA TYR A 48 9.36 -5.09 2.71
C TYR A 48 9.64 -5.81 4.02
N THR A 49 9.53 -5.12 5.15
CA THR A 49 9.78 -5.69 6.47
C THR A 49 8.61 -5.47 7.40
N HIS A 50 8.39 -6.47 8.23
CA HIS A 50 7.24 -6.51 9.12
C HIS A 50 7.43 -7.49 10.26
N THR A 51 6.46 -7.46 11.17
CA THR A 51 6.12 -8.57 12.05
C THR A 51 4.61 -8.82 11.96
N SER A 52 4.12 -9.88 12.60
CA SER A 52 2.70 -10.04 12.96
C SER A 52 1.75 -9.74 11.80
N HIS A 53 0.95 -8.66 11.88
CA HIS A 53 -0.03 -8.22 10.88
C HIS A 53 0.54 -7.95 9.49
N GLY A 54 1.80 -7.54 9.36
CA GLY A 54 2.39 -7.34 8.03
C GLY A 54 2.55 -8.64 7.24
N SER A 55 2.70 -9.79 7.91
CA SER A 55 2.77 -11.10 7.23
C SER A 55 1.54 -11.36 6.35
N GLN A 56 0.41 -10.70 6.62
CA GLN A 56 -0.82 -10.87 5.88
C GLN A 56 -0.69 -10.55 4.37
N LEU A 57 0.18 -9.60 3.98
CA LEU A 57 0.41 -9.29 2.56
C LEU A 57 1.12 -10.44 1.86
N TYR A 58 2.22 -10.92 2.44
CA TYR A 58 3.01 -12.02 1.87
C TYR A 58 2.22 -13.35 1.89
N GLN A 59 1.41 -13.56 2.92
CA GLN A 59 0.48 -14.66 3.03
C GLN A 59 -0.55 -14.64 1.88
N GLY A 60 -1.14 -13.48 1.60
CA GLY A 60 -2.03 -13.30 0.44
C GLY A 60 -1.35 -13.56 -0.89
N LEU A 61 -0.10 -13.09 -1.06
CA LEU A 61 0.70 -13.36 -2.26
C LEU A 61 1.00 -14.86 -2.43
N THR A 62 1.20 -15.60 -1.33
CA THR A 62 1.41 -17.05 -1.34
C THR A 62 0.16 -17.79 -1.80
N MET A 63 -1.03 -17.40 -1.30
CA MET A 63 -2.30 -17.96 -1.75
C MET A 63 -2.51 -17.74 -3.25
N LEU A 64 -2.20 -16.54 -3.76
CA LEU A 64 -2.31 -16.24 -5.19
C LEU A 64 -1.24 -16.94 -6.03
N ALA A 65 -0.08 -17.26 -5.46
CA ALA A 65 0.95 -18.05 -6.14
C ALA A 65 0.47 -19.48 -6.43
N ASP A 66 -0.30 -20.09 -5.51
CA ASP A 66 -0.94 -21.39 -5.72
C ASP A 66 -1.99 -21.34 -6.85
N GLU A 67 -2.56 -20.16 -7.11
CA GLU A 67 -3.47 -19.88 -8.24
C GLU A 67 -2.73 -19.51 -9.54
N GLY A 68 -1.40 -19.53 -9.55
CA GLY A 68 -0.56 -19.26 -10.73
C GLY A 68 0.03 -17.86 -10.82
N TYR A 69 -0.22 -16.99 -9.84
CA TYR A 69 0.36 -15.64 -9.77
C TYR A 69 1.67 -15.64 -8.99
N ALA A 70 2.73 -16.17 -9.60
CA ALA A 70 4.04 -16.33 -8.96
C ALA A 70 4.58 -15.03 -8.36
N ILE A 71 4.94 -15.04 -7.08
CA ILE A 71 5.48 -13.88 -6.34
C ILE A 71 6.70 -13.28 -7.09
N PRO A 72 6.86 -11.95 -7.13
CA PRO A 72 8.09 -11.31 -7.56
C PRO A 72 9.29 -11.81 -6.74
N PRO A 73 10.37 -12.31 -7.36
CA PRO A 73 11.52 -12.84 -6.60
C PRO A 73 12.16 -11.82 -5.66
N GLY A 74 12.08 -10.52 -5.99
CA GLY A 74 12.59 -9.44 -5.16
C GLY A 74 11.61 -8.91 -4.12
N PHE A 75 10.40 -9.49 -3.98
CA PHE A 75 9.50 -9.22 -2.86
C PHE A 75 9.60 -10.39 -1.87
N THR A 76 10.44 -10.23 -0.86
CA THR A 76 10.72 -11.29 0.13
C THR A 76 9.96 -11.07 1.43
N ASP A 77 9.62 -12.17 2.11
CA ASP A 77 9.06 -12.15 3.46
C ASP A 77 10.15 -11.83 4.50
N ASN A 78 10.47 -10.54 4.69
CA ASN A 78 11.43 -10.12 5.71
C ASN A 78 10.73 -9.97 7.07
N TYR A 79 10.43 -11.11 7.70
CA TYR A 79 9.90 -11.19 9.05
C TYR A 79 11.02 -10.95 10.08
N ASP A 80 11.38 -9.69 10.33
CA ASP A 80 12.43 -9.29 11.28
C ASP A 80 11.90 -8.25 12.27
N THR A 81 11.57 -7.07 11.77
CA THR A 81 11.07 -5.95 12.58
C THR A 81 10.07 -5.09 11.81
N ASP A 82 9.40 -4.17 12.51
CA ASP A 82 8.35 -3.31 11.97
C ASP A 82 8.56 -1.84 12.37
N LEU A 83 7.59 -0.97 12.03
CA LEU A 83 7.66 0.48 12.32
C LEU A 83 7.64 0.82 13.82
N GLY A 84 7.39 -0.14 14.72
CA GLY A 84 7.62 0.02 16.15
C GLY A 84 9.09 0.09 16.55
N ASN A 85 10.02 -0.26 15.65
CA ASN A 85 11.46 -0.10 15.87
C ASN A 85 11.89 1.35 15.59
N ALA A 86 12.36 2.05 16.61
CA ALA A 86 12.79 3.46 16.48
C ALA A 86 13.88 3.71 15.42
N ASN A 87 14.63 2.67 15.03
CA ASN A 87 15.72 2.72 14.06
C ASN A 87 15.34 2.23 12.66
N TRP A 88 14.04 2.04 12.36
CA TRP A 88 13.57 1.52 11.06
C TRP A 88 14.12 2.32 9.86
N ASP A 89 14.29 3.63 9.98
CA ASP A 89 14.84 4.49 8.93
C ASP A 89 16.35 4.28 8.72
N THR A 90 17.11 4.05 9.80
CA THR A 90 18.52 3.67 9.71
C THR A 90 18.70 2.30 9.05
N LEU A 91 17.83 1.34 9.38
CA LEU A 91 17.83 0.02 8.75
C LEU A 91 17.52 0.12 7.25
N THR A 92 16.56 0.97 6.89
CA THR A 92 16.21 1.26 5.48
C THR A 92 17.42 1.79 4.71
N ARG A 93 18.09 2.83 5.23
CA ARG A 93 19.30 3.40 4.60
C ARG A 93 20.38 2.34 4.40
N THR A 94 20.68 1.60 5.46
CA THR A 94 21.72 0.57 5.46
C THR A 94 21.51 -0.44 4.34
N TRP A 95 20.27 -0.87 4.13
CA TRP A 95 19.99 -1.83 3.07
C TRP A 95 19.95 -1.22 1.68
N LEU A 96 19.34 -0.04 1.52
CA LEU A 96 19.31 0.64 0.22
C LEU A 96 20.72 0.93 -0.29
N ASP A 97 21.64 1.35 0.58
CA ASP A 97 23.05 1.58 0.24
C ASP A 97 23.74 0.29 -0.23
N ALA A 98 23.32 -0.86 0.28
CA ALA A 98 23.82 -2.18 -0.14
C ALA A 98 23.08 -2.77 -1.36
N HIS A 99 21.93 -2.21 -1.74
CA HIS A 99 21.05 -2.72 -2.80
C HIS A 99 20.69 -1.61 -3.80
N PRO A 100 21.64 -1.15 -4.64
CA PRO A 100 21.40 -0.05 -5.59
C PRO A 100 20.35 -0.36 -6.67
N ALA A 101 19.94 -1.62 -6.81
CA ALA A 101 18.85 -2.04 -7.69
C ALA A 101 17.47 -1.99 -7.02
N ALA A 102 17.38 -1.58 -5.74
CA ALA A 102 16.12 -1.45 -5.02
C ALA A 102 15.17 -0.50 -5.75
N THR A 103 13.90 -0.87 -5.76
CA THR A 103 12.82 -0.13 -6.42
C THR A 103 11.68 0.21 -5.48
N LEU A 104 11.57 -0.48 -4.35
CA LEU A 104 10.44 -0.36 -3.44
C LEU A 104 10.92 -0.43 -1.99
N VAL A 105 10.44 0.49 -1.15
CA VAL A 105 10.49 0.37 0.30
C VAL A 105 9.07 0.40 0.83
N MET A 106 8.77 -0.56 1.68
CA MET A 106 7.49 -0.66 2.37
C MET A 106 7.76 -1.22 3.77
N TRP A 107 7.09 -0.65 4.76
CA TRP A 107 7.14 -1.15 6.12
C TRP A 107 5.71 -1.36 6.60
N SER A 108 5.50 -2.35 7.47
CA SER A 108 4.21 -2.50 8.14
C SER A 108 4.21 -1.90 9.54
N TRP A 109 3.02 -1.57 10.00
CA TRP A 109 2.72 -1.47 11.42
C TRP A 109 2.36 -2.84 11.97
N CYS A 110 2.54 -3.03 13.27
CA CYS A 110 1.81 -4.02 14.06
C CYS A 110 0.68 -3.26 14.76
N GLY A 111 0.68 -3.16 16.10
CA GLY A 111 -0.36 -2.43 16.85
C GLY A 111 -0.04 -0.95 17.17
N GLN A 112 1.15 -0.43 16.83
CA GLN A 112 1.66 0.81 17.44
C GLN A 112 0.78 2.04 17.20
N LEU A 113 0.10 2.11 16.06
CA LEU A 113 -0.82 3.22 15.76
C LEU A 113 -2.04 3.29 16.68
N SER A 114 -2.36 2.24 17.45
CA SER A 114 -3.47 2.29 18.44
C SER A 114 -3.15 3.15 19.67
N TRP A 115 -1.89 3.50 19.91
CA TRP A 115 -1.50 4.30 21.08
C TRP A 115 -0.49 5.41 20.79
N MET A 116 0.06 5.48 19.57
CA MET A 116 0.94 6.59 19.17
C MET A 116 0.19 7.91 19.20
N SER A 117 0.89 8.95 19.67
CA SER A 117 0.45 10.33 19.59
C SER A 117 0.58 10.89 18.17
N ASP A 118 -0.16 11.97 17.88
CA ASP A 118 -0.01 12.79 16.68
C ASP A 118 1.44 13.09 16.30
N ALA A 119 2.26 13.45 17.30
CA ALA A 119 3.66 13.82 17.10
C ALA A 119 4.53 12.63 16.69
N GLU A 120 4.23 11.43 17.16
CA GLU A 120 4.93 10.20 16.77
C GLU A 120 4.59 9.80 15.33
N VAL A 121 3.31 9.93 14.94
CA VAL A 121 2.89 9.69 13.56
C VAL A 121 3.49 10.74 12.62
N ASP A 122 3.52 12.01 13.00
CA ASP A 122 4.19 13.06 12.23
C ASP A 122 5.69 12.80 12.08
N ALA A 123 6.35 12.27 13.12
CA ALA A 123 7.76 11.88 13.04
C ALA A 123 7.98 10.73 12.04
N TYR A 124 7.08 9.75 11.96
CA TYR A 124 7.09 8.73 10.92
C TYR A 124 6.98 9.35 9.52
N LEU A 125 6.00 10.25 9.32
CA LEU A 125 5.79 10.91 8.02
C LEU A 125 7.01 11.75 7.60
N ALA A 126 7.63 12.46 8.53
CA ALA A 126 8.85 13.23 8.27
C ALA A 126 10.04 12.33 7.89
N LYS A 127 10.20 11.19 8.56
CA LYS A 127 11.24 10.20 8.21
C LYS A 127 11.02 9.59 6.83
N MET A 128 9.79 9.27 6.47
CA MET A 128 9.46 8.79 5.12
C MET A 128 9.83 9.83 4.04
N GLN A 129 9.51 11.12 4.26
CA GLN A 129 9.90 12.19 3.33
C GLN A 129 11.42 12.37 3.21
N ALA A 130 12.15 12.23 4.31
CA ALA A 130 13.61 12.28 4.29
C ALA A 130 14.17 11.15 3.41
N LEU A 131 13.69 9.93 3.60
CA LEU A 131 14.10 8.78 2.78
C LEU A 131 13.75 8.95 1.30
N GLU A 132 12.55 9.46 0.97
CA GLU A 132 12.18 9.79 -0.42
C GLU A 132 13.13 10.81 -1.07
N THR A 133 13.62 11.77 -0.29
CA THR A 133 14.57 12.79 -0.75
C THR A 133 15.97 12.20 -0.95
N GLU A 134 16.38 11.32 -0.04
CA GLU A 134 17.69 10.66 -0.07
C GLU A 134 17.80 9.61 -1.18
N TYR A 135 16.70 8.91 -1.51
CA TYR A 135 16.64 7.83 -2.49
C TYR A 135 15.58 8.07 -3.59
N PRO A 136 15.75 9.08 -4.46
CA PRO A 136 14.72 9.52 -5.41
C PRO A 136 14.36 8.49 -6.51
N GLY A 137 15.10 7.38 -6.63
CA GLY A 137 14.82 6.30 -7.57
C GLY A 137 13.99 5.15 -6.97
N VAL A 138 13.61 5.24 -5.69
CA VAL A 138 12.89 4.20 -4.96
C VAL A 138 11.46 4.66 -4.67
N ASP A 139 10.49 3.80 -4.96
CA ASP A 139 9.10 4.03 -4.59
C ASP A 139 8.91 3.74 -3.09
N PHE A 140 8.60 4.76 -2.29
CA PHE A 140 8.29 4.62 -0.86
C PHE A 140 6.78 4.50 -0.64
N VAL A 141 6.36 3.36 -0.10
CA VAL A 141 4.95 3.06 0.16
C VAL A 141 4.62 3.34 1.62
N TYR A 142 3.76 4.33 1.84
CA TYR A 142 3.15 4.61 3.14
C TYR A 142 2.08 3.55 3.41
N MET A 143 1.85 3.22 4.69
CA MET A 143 0.88 2.20 5.07
C MET A 143 0.08 2.66 6.30
N THR A 144 -1.22 2.38 6.33
CA THR A 144 -2.05 2.49 7.54
C THR A 144 -1.92 1.26 8.43
N GLY A 145 -2.31 1.33 9.71
CA GLY A 145 -2.41 0.15 10.57
C GLY A 145 -3.54 -0.80 10.16
N HIS A 146 -3.68 -1.89 10.92
CA HIS A 146 -4.87 -2.76 10.88
C HIS A 146 -6.08 -2.07 11.53
N LEU A 147 -7.23 -2.75 11.57
CA LEU A 147 -8.38 -2.37 12.41
C LEU A 147 -8.28 -3.04 13.78
N ASP A 148 -8.71 -2.33 14.83
CA ASP A 148 -8.71 -2.85 16.21
C ASP A 148 -10.10 -2.82 16.88
N GLY A 149 -11.15 -2.51 16.11
CA GLY A 149 -12.52 -2.43 16.61
C GLY A 149 -12.85 -1.18 17.45
N SER A 150 -11.92 -0.22 17.58
CA SER A 150 -12.16 1.03 18.31
C SER A 150 -13.05 2.03 17.56
N GLY A 151 -13.30 1.79 16.27
CA GLY A 151 -14.20 2.57 15.44
C GLY A 151 -13.68 3.97 15.07
N PRO A 152 -14.50 4.80 14.40
CA PRO A 152 -14.09 6.11 13.91
C PRO A 152 -13.67 7.14 14.96
N SER A 153 -13.95 6.89 16.24
CA SER A 153 -13.51 7.72 17.37
C SER A 153 -12.28 7.18 18.08
N GLY A 154 -11.70 6.09 17.60
CA GLY A 154 -10.52 5.46 18.19
C GLY A 154 -9.21 6.08 17.70
N THR A 155 -8.19 6.06 18.55
CA THR A 155 -6.84 6.57 18.25
C THR A 155 -6.26 5.98 16.96
N LEU A 156 -6.45 4.68 16.72
CA LEU A 156 -5.97 4.01 15.52
C LEU A 156 -6.61 4.60 14.26
N TYR A 157 -7.92 4.84 14.29
CA TYR A 157 -8.64 5.42 13.17
C TYR A 157 -8.14 6.84 12.87
N GLU A 158 -7.99 7.68 13.90
CA GLU A 158 -7.47 9.05 13.77
C GLU A 158 -6.05 9.06 13.18
N ASN A 159 -5.18 8.16 13.64
CA ASN A 159 -3.81 8.02 13.12
C ASN A 159 -3.77 7.51 11.67
N ASN A 160 -4.64 6.56 11.31
CA ASN A 160 -4.79 6.12 9.92
C ASN A 160 -5.27 7.26 9.02
N ASP A 161 -6.23 8.06 9.48
CA ASP A 161 -6.72 9.23 8.75
C ASP A 161 -5.66 10.32 8.59
N ARG A 162 -4.77 10.48 9.58
CA ARG A 162 -3.61 11.36 9.48
C ARG A 162 -2.67 10.93 8.35
N ILE A 163 -2.33 9.65 8.26
CA ILE A 163 -1.49 9.09 7.19
C ILE A 163 -2.19 9.24 5.83
N ARG A 164 -3.49 8.92 5.74
CA ARG A 164 -4.30 9.09 4.52
C ARG A 164 -4.31 10.53 4.04
N ALA A 165 -4.58 11.48 4.93
CA ALA A 165 -4.63 12.91 4.62
C ALA A 165 -3.28 13.40 4.11
N PHE A 166 -2.20 12.99 4.77
CA PHE A 166 -0.85 13.30 4.33
C PHE A 166 -0.56 12.77 2.93
N CYS A 167 -0.88 11.50 2.65
CA CYS A 167 -0.62 10.88 1.35
C CYS A 167 -1.40 11.56 0.22
N ARG A 168 -2.69 11.84 0.45
CA ARG A 168 -3.54 12.54 -0.52
C ARG A 168 -3.02 13.95 -0.80
N THR A 169 -2.67 14.70 0.25
CA THR A 169 -2.18 16.08 0.13
C THR A 169 -0.86 16.15 -0.61
N ASN A 170 0.04 15.19 -0.38
CA ASN A 170 1.40 15.22 -0.91
C ASN A 170 1.61 14.31 -2.14
N GLY A 171 0.56 13.70 -2.68
CA GLY A 171 0.63 12.83 -3.85
C GLY A 171 1.49 11.58 -3.62
N LYS A 172 1.40 10.96 -2.43
CA LYS A 172 2.20 9.78 -2.05
C LYS A 172 1.58 8.47 -2.53
N VAL A 173 2.38 7.41 -2.46
CA VAL A 173 1.90 6.03 -2.62
C VAL A 173 1.45 5.51 -1.25
N LEU A 174 0.18 5.11 -1.12
CA LEU A 174 -0.44 4.61 0.10
C LEU A 174 -0.96 3.20 -0.14
N PHE A 175 -0.61 2.27 0.75
CA PHE A 175 -1.30 1.00 0.95
C PHE A 175 -2.21 1.12 2.18
N ASP A 176 -3.52 1.24 1.93
CA ASP A 176 -4.53 1.46 2.96
C ASP A 176 -5.01 0.11 3.51
N PHE A 177 -4.17 -0.45 4.38
CA PHE A 177 -4.38 -1.74 5.04
C PHE A 177 -5.72 -1.78 5.79
N ALA A 178 -6.06 -0.70 6.50
CA ALA A 178 -7.28 -0.59 7.29
C ALA A 178 -8.51 -0.49 6.39
N ASP A 179 -8.43 0.28 5.31
CA ASP A 179 -9.56 0.39 4.37
C ASP A 179 -9.89 -0.96 3.72
N ILE A 180 -8.89 -1.76 3.34
CA ILE A 180 -9.14 -3.11 2.82
C ILE A 180 -9.93 -3.95 3.83
N GLU A 181 -9.66 -3.84 5.13
CA GLU A 181 -10.40 -4.56 6.18
C GLU A 181 -11.80 -3.97 6.46
N SER A 182 -11.99 -2.67 6.24
CA SER A 182 -13.23 -1.96 6.54
C SER A 182 -14.35 -2.18 5.52
N TYR A 183 -14.07 -2.77 4.36
CA TYR A 183 -15.09 -2.98 3.31
C TYR A 183 -15.15 -4.43 2.88
N ASN A 184 -16.37 -4.97 2.77
CA ASN A 184 -16.56 -6.23 2.04
C ASN A 184 -16.49 -5.99 0.51
N PRO A 185 -16.41 -7.06 -0.30
CA PRO A 185 -16.36 -6.93 -1.76
C PRO A 185 -17.60 -6.27 -2.41
N ASP A 186 -18.74 -6.23 -1.73
CA ASP A 186 -19.95 -5.54 -2.22
C ASP A 186 -19.92 -4.03 -1.94
N GLY A 187 -18.88 -3.53 -1.26
CA GLY A 187 -18.73 -2.12 -0.89
C GLY A 187 -19.44 -1.72 0.40
N THR A 188 -19.97 -2.68 1.18
CA THR A 188 -20.51 -2.40 2.52
C THR A 188 -19.37 -2.01 3.45
N TYR A 189 -19.52 -0.86 4.12
CA TYR A 189 -18.56 -0.31 5.07
C TYR A 189 -18.83 -0.81 6.51
N PHE A 190 -17.77 -1.19 7.20
CA PHE A 190 -17.74 -1.69 8.58
C PHE A 190 -16.83 -0.79 9.44
N PRO A 191 -17.31 0.39 9.88
CA PRO A 191 -16.49 1.36 10.60
C PRO A 191 -15.93 0.85 11.92
N ASP A 192 -16.68 -0.02 12.59
CA ASP A 192 -16.35 -0.59 13.91
C ASP A 192 -15.78 -2.02 13.80
N GLY A 193 -15.41 -2.46 12.60
CA GLY A 193 -14.80 -3.77 12.37
C GLY A 193 -13.41 -3.87 13.01
N SER A 194 -12.95 -5.10 13.23
CA SER A 194 -11.59 -5.38 13.69
C SER A 194 -10.80 -6.22 12.67
N ASP A 195 -9.53 -6.46 12.97
CA ASP A 195 -8.69 -7.37 12.19
C ASP A 195 -9.27 -8.79 12.14
N ALA A 196 -10.13 -9.21 13.09
CA ALA A 196 -10.84 -10.49 13.07
C ALA A 196 -11.75 -10.67 11.84
N CYS A 197 -12.16 -9.59 11.17
CA CYS A 197 -13.05 -9.60 10.00
C CYS A 197 -14.40 -10.30 10.26
N GLU A 198 -15.24 -9.70 11.08
CA GLU A 198 -16.54 -10.24 11.50
C GLU A 198 -17.48 -10.53 10.33
N TRP A 199 -17.33 -9.79 9.22
CA TRP A 199 -18.15 -9.94 8.02
C TRP A 199 -17.62 -11.03 7.06
N CYS A 200 -16.35 -11.44 7.16
CA CYS A 200 -15.70 -12.32 6.18
C CYS A 200 -16.41 -13.68 6.06
N GLN A 201 -16.68 -14.35 7.17
CA GLN A 201 -17.30 -15.67 7.15
C GLN A 201 -18.69 -15.63 6.49
N THR A 202 -19.53 -14.71 6.94
CA THR A 202 -20.90 -14.53 6.40
C THR A 202 -20.86 -14.23 4.90
N TRP A 203 -19.92 -13.40 4.45
CA TRP A 203 -19.76 -13.10 3.03
C TRP A 203 -19.36 -14.36 2.24
N CYS A 204 -18.40 -15.14 2.75
CA CYS A 204 -17.91 -16.36 2.11
C CYS A 204 -18.94 -17.51 2.07
N GLU A 205 -19.96 -17.53 2.92
CA GLU A 205 -21.04 -18.52 2.84
C GLU A 205 -21.88 -18.39 1.56
N GLY A 206 -21.94 -17.18 0.99
CA GLY A 206 -22.67 -16.88 -0.24
C GLY A 206 -21.80 -16.71 -1.49
N HIS A 207 -20.47 -16.73 -1.36
CA HIS A 207 -19.54 -16.34 -2.42
C HIS A 207 -18.33 -17.28 -2.53
N THR A 208 -17.63 -17.20 -3.65
CA THR A 208 -16.35 -17.91 -3.80
C THR A 208 -15.26 -17.18 -3.01
N CYS A 209 -14.76 -17.86 -1.97
CA CYS A 209 -13.59 -17.45 -1.20
C CYS A 209 -12.46 -18.47 -1.40
N PRO A 210 -11.19 -18.09 -1.17
CA PRO A 210 -10.08 -19.03 -1.19
C PRO A 210 -10.36 -20.20 -0.25
N THR A 211 -10.30 -21.42 -0.79
CA THR A 211 -10.61 -22.66 -0.05
C THR A 211 -9.44 -23.15 0.79
N ASN A 212 -8.20 -22.70 0.48
CA ASN A 212 -7.01 -23.06 1.23
C ASN A 212 -6.49 -21.85 2.02
N CYS A 213 -6.81 -21.84 3.31
CA CYS A 213 -6.29 -20.87 4.26
C CYS A 213 -5.00 -21.33 4.94
N THR A 214 -4.64 -22.60 4.77
CA THR A 214 -3.43 -23.21 5.30
C THR A 214 -2.29 -23.10 4.29
N THR A 215 -1.29 -22.30 4.63
CA THR A 215 -0.01 -22.29 3.91
C THR A 215 1.14 -22.67 4.85
N SER A 216 2.38 -22.61 4.35
CA SER A 216 3.62 -22.83 5.12
C SER A 216 3.72 -21.99 6.41
N TYR A 217 2.98 -20.88 6.52
CA TYR A 217 2.97 -19.97 7.67
C TYR A 217 1.80 -20.17 8.65
N GLY A 218 0.88 -21.10 8.38
CA GLY A 218 -0.36 -21.24 9.16
C GLY A 218 -1.45 -20.27 8.71
N ASP A 219 -2.29 -19.83 9.66
CA ASP A 219 -3.42 -18.92 9.44
C ASP A 219 -2.96 -17.45 9.24
N CYS A 220 -3.83 -16.64 8.63
CA CYS A 220 -3.67 -15.20 8.49
C CYS A 220 -3.49 -14.53 9.86
N ALA A 221 -2.34 -13.88 10.10
CA ALA A 221 -2.00 -13.36 11.43
C ALA A 221 -3.08 -12.42 11.98
N HIS A 222 -3.72 -12.82 13.09
CA HIS A 222 -4.78 -12.07 13.79
C HIS A 222 -6.04 -11.76 12.95
N SER A 223 -6.21 -12.42 11.79
CA SER A 223 -7.29 -12.06 10.87
C SER A 223 -7.94 -13.27 10.22
N HIS A 224 -9.12 -13.06 9.65
CA HIS A 224 -9.72 -14.04 8.76
C HIS A 224 -8.91 -14.15 7.47
N CYS A 225 -8.64 -15.39 7.03
CA CYS A 225 -7.90 -15.73 5.81
C CYS A 225 -8.28 -14.92 4.57
N PHE A 226 -9.57 -14.62 4.40
CA PHE A 226 -10.05 -13.83 3.27
C PHE A 226 -9.45 -12.41 3.22
N ASN A 227 -9.15 -11.78 4.36
CA ASN A 227 -8.46 -10.50 4.38
C ASN A 227 -7.02 -10.60 3.86
N CYS A 228 -6.27 -11.65 4.22
CA CYS A 228 -4.96 -11.91 3.64
C CYS A 228 -5.04 -12.03 2.11
N TYR A 229 -5.96 -12.85 1.60
CA TYR A 229 -6.16 -13.01 0.16
C TYR A 229 -6.41 -11.68 -0.55
N ARG A 230 -7.30 -10.85 -0.01
CA ARG A 230 -7.60 -9.51 -0.53
C ARG A 230 -6.39 -8.57 -0.47
N LYS A 231 -5.58 -8.64 0.58
CA LYS A 231 -4.31 -7.89 0.68
C LYS A 231 -3.25 -8.38 -0.29
N GLY A 232 -3.23 -9.66 -0.62
CA GLY A 232 -2.43 -10.20 -1.72
C GLY A 232 -2.83 -9.60 -3.07
N GLN A 233 -4.14 -9.52 -3.33
CA GLN A 233 -4.69 -8.91 -4.55
C GLN A 233 -4.34 -7.42 -4.64
N ALA A 234 -4.49 -6.69 -3.53
CA ALA A 234 -4.08 -5.29 -3.42
C ALA A 234 -2.56 -5.11 -3.60
N THR A 235 -1.74 -6.01 -3.05
CA THR A 235 -0.29 -5.99 -3.26
C THR A 235 0.06 -6.18 -4.72
N TRP A 236 -0.59 -7.11 -5.43
CA TRP A 236 -0.39 -7.25 -6.87
C TRP A 236 -0.81 -6.02 -7.66
N TYR A 237 -1.92 -5.37 -7.28
CA TYR A 237 -2.33 -4.11 -7.88
C TYR A 237 -1.26 -3.03 -7.69
N LEU A 238 -0.75 -2.85 -6.46
CA LEU A 238 0.35 -1.94 -6.15
C LEU A 238 1.57 -2.19 -7.06
N LEU A 239 2.05 -3.43 -7.10
CA LEU A 239 3.25 -3.78 -7.86
C LEU A 239 3.05 -3.60 -9.37
N ALA A 240 1.88 -3.94 -9.90
CA ALA A 240 1.54 -3.70 -11.30
C ALA A 240 1.53 -2.20 -11.63
N LYS A 241 0.88 -1.37 -10.79
CA LYS A 241 0.85 0.09 -10.96
C LYS A 241 2.26 0.69 -10.95
N LEU A 242 3.09 0.30 -9.99
CA LEU A 242 4.48 0.75 -9.89
C LEU A 242 5.33 0.24 -11.07
N ALA A 243 5.00 -0.89 -11.67
CA ALA A 243 5.61 -1.38 -12.90
C ALA A 243 5.12 -0.68 -14.19
N GLY A 244 4.28 0.34 -14.06
CA GLY A 244 3.80 1.15 -15.19
C GLY A 244 2.52 0.64 -15.82
N TRP A 245 1.84 -0.34 -15.23
CA TRP A 245 0.51 -0.72 -15.69
C TRP A 245 -0.51 0.39 -15.40
N ASN A 246 -1.26 0.75 -16.43
CA ASN A 246 -2.39 1.63 -16.33
C ASN A 246 -3.62 0.87 -16.81
N PRO A 247 -4.66 0.67 -15.97
CA PRO A 247 -5.91 0.12 -16.45
C PRO A 247 -6.44 1.01 -17.58
N ALA A 248 -6.86 0.41 -18.69
CA ALA A 248 -7.38 1.15 -19.84
C ALA A 248 -8.56 2.02 -19.38
N GLY A 249 -8.36 3.34 -19.35
CA GLY A 249 -9.32 4.30 -18.77
C GLY A 249 -8.69 5.50 -18.07
N THR A 250 -7.42 5.44 -17.67
CA THR A 250 -6.67 6.61 -17.17
C THR A 250 -5.52 6.94 -18.11
N VAL A 251 -5.80 7.74 -19.15
CA VAL A 251 -4.75 8.40 -19.93
C VAL A 251 -4.08 9.42 -18.99
N PRO A 252 -2.75 9.38 -18.81
CA PRO A 252 -2.05 10.47 -18.15
C PRO A 252 -2.34 11.75 -18.93
N VAL A 253 -2.81 12.80 -18.24
CA VAL A 253 -3.19 14.09 -18.85
C VAL A 253 -2.05 14.72 -19.67
N ASN A 254 -0.81 14.23 -19.51
CA ASN A 254 0.38 14.72 -20.19
C ASN A 254 0.83 13.92 -21.42
N ALA A 255 0.10 12.88 -21.86
CA ALA A 255 0.50 12.09 -23.04
C ALA A 255 -0.08 12.58 -24.38
N THR A 256 -0.70 13.77 -24.41
CA THR A 256 -1.30 14.31 -25.64
C THR A 256 -0.60 15.62 -26.07
N LEU A 257 0.60 15.51 -26.64
CA LEU A 257 1.03 16.27 -27.83
C LEU A 257 2.51 15.95 -28.12
N LEU A 258 2.77 14.93 -28.92
CA LEU A 258 4.00 14.80 -29.72
C LEU A 258 3.75 13.80 -30.86
N LEU A 259 2.69 14.02 -31.63
CA LEU A 259 2.49 13.37 -32.93
C LEU A 259 1.79 14.36 -33.87
N LEU A 260 2.56 15.28 -34.43
CA LEU A 260 2.30 15.90 -35.73
C LEU A 260 3.66 16.18 -36.37
N GLU A 261 4.13 15.22 -37.19
CA GLU A 261 4.70 15.56 -38.50
C GLU A 261 3.55 15.68 -39.51
#